data_AF-A0AAV2HEU0-F1
#
_entry.id   AF-A0AAV2HEU0-F1
#
_cell.length_a   1.000
_cell.length_b   1.000
_cell.length_c   1.000
_cell.angle_alpha   90.00
_cell.angle_beta   90.00
_cell.angle_gamma   90.00
#
_symmetry.space_group_name_H-M   'P 1'
#
loop_
_entity.id
_entity.type
_entity.pdbx_description
1 polymer ?
#
loop_
_entity_poly.entity_id
_entity_poly.type
_entity_poly.pdbx_seq_one_letter_code
_entity_poly.pdbx_strand_id
1 'polypeptide(L)'
;MLAAYRPNMPPKPRPPPLSDDSVIYPTNRLPRLDVPIMTFPAPGSENQTPLGIHDDKGTSPPSAVVPEKTLYNIWEQTRTQTEVKWTRPDNAGSFDSMAYEIQINDGDGTWQNLTENRVPVYRVYFAEGKAIFGRTRICQQRATAVVRLRVRPIGIISRHGAEERLLGPWCENILFSIEGTNSKT
;
A
#
# COMPACT_ATOMS: atom_id res chain seq x y z
N MET A 1 -61.52 5.92 17.56
CA MET A 1 -60.83 6.40 16.34
C MET A 1 -59.63 7.23 16.77
N LEU A 2 -58.41 6.70 16.63
CA LEU A 2 -57.18 7.40 16.99
C LEU A 2 -56.57 8.03 15.72
N ALA A 3 -56.50 9.36 15.68
CA ALA A 3 -55.92 10.10 14.58
C ALA A 3 -54.38 10.04 14.67
N ALA A 4 -53.74 9.52 13.63
CA ALA A 4 -52.29 9.39 13.55
C ALA A 4 -51.63 10.76 13.28
N TYR A 5 -50.77 11.19 14.19
CA TYR A 5 -49.94 12.38 14.06
C TYR A 5 -48.83 12.10 13.04
N ARG A 6 -48.82 12.81 11.90
CA ARG A 6 -47.71 12.75 10.93
C ARG A 6 -46.76 13.93 11.20
N PRO A 7 -45.51 13.69 11.60
CA PRO A 7 -44.54 14.76 11.79
C PRO A 7 -44.19 15.41 10.43
N ASN A 8 -44.22 16.74 10.42
CA ASN A 8 -43.93 17.57 9.26
C ASN A 8 -42.42 17.52 8.98
N MET A 9 -41.99 16.74 7.98
CA MET A 9 -40.57 16.69 7.61
C MET A 9 -40.17 17.98 6.86
N PRO A 10 -39.01 18.57 7.18
CA PRO A 10 -38.48 19.68 6.41
C PRO A 10 -38.18 19.24 4.97
N PRO A 11 -38.36 20.13 3.99
CA PRO A 11 -38.08 19.83 2.59
C PRO A 11 -36.61 19.46 2.40
N LYS A 12 -36.37 18.37 1.64
CA LYS A 12 -35.00 17.94 1.30
C LYS A 12 -34.27 19.06 0.53
N PRO A 13 -33.02 19.38 0.89
CA PRO A 13 -32.21 20.34 0.13
C PRO A 13 -32.05 19.84 -1.30
N ARG A 14 -32.27 20.73 -2.27
CA ARG A 14 -32.00 20.45 -3.68
C ARG A 14 -30.48 20.33 -3.90
N PRO A 15 -30.01 19.38 -4.73
CA PRO A 15 -28.60 19.35 -5.10
C PRO A 15 -28.22 20.65 -5.83
N PRO A 16 -26.97 21.11 -5.65
CA PRO A 16 -26.49 22.29 -6.37
C PRO A 16 -26.49 22.05 -7.89
N PRO A 17 -26.72 23.09 -8.70
CA PRO A 17 -26.61 23.00 -10.15
C PRO A 17 -25.18 22.61 -10.54
N LEU A 18 -25.04 21.79 -11.59
CA LEU A 18 -23.75 21.55 -12.21
C LEU A 18 -23.22 22.86 -12.81
N SER A 19 -22.02 23.26 -12.41
CA SER A 19 -21.34 24.41 -13.00
C SER A 19 -20.90 24.08 -14.43
N ASP A 20 -21.15 25.00 -15.37
CA ASP A 20 -20.73 24.92 -16.77
C ASP A 20 -19.20 24.95 -16.97
N ASP A 21 -18.43 25.16 -15.90
CA ASP A 21 -16.96 25.08 -15.89
C ASP A 21 -16.42 23.63 -15.82
N SER A 22 -17.18 22.64 -16.27
CA SER A 22 -16.67 21.28 -16.49
C SER A 22 -15.85 21.26 -17.78
N VAL A 23 -14.69 21.90 -17.69
CA VAL A 23 -13.68 22.04 -18.73
C VAL A 23 -13.29 20.66 -19.25
N ILE A 24 -13.63 20.48 -20.52
CA ILE A 24 -13.09 19.51 -21.46
C ILE A 24 -11.61 19.28 -21.15
N TYR A 25 -11.25 18.08 -20.68
CA TYR A 25 -9.84 17.68 -20.62
C TYR A 25 -9.35 17.50 -22.06
N PRO A 26 -8.36 18.28 -22.55
CA PRO A 26 -7.77 18.03 -23.84
C PRO A 26 -6.99 16.70 -23.78
N THR A 27 -7.52 15.65 -24.39
CA THR A 27 -6.90 14.31 -24.47
C THR A 27 -5.67 14.23 -25.38
N ASN A 28 -5.13 15.35 -25.85
CA ASN A 28 -4.14 15.38 -26.92
C ASN A 28 -2.79 16.02 -26.56
N ARG A 29 -2.33 15.84 -25.32
CA ARG A 29 -0.95 16.19 -24.93
C ARG A 29 -0.29 15.12 -24.06
N LEU A 30 -0.24 13.89 -24.56
CA LEU A 30 0.79 12.96 -24.10
C LEU A 30 2.11 13.36 -24.79
N PRO A 31 3.20 13.63 -24.05
CA PRO A 31 4.50 13.83 -24.65
C PRO A 31 4.91 12.56 -25.41
N ARG A 32 5.29 12.70 -26.69
CA ARG A 32 5.91 11.61 -27.44
C ARG A 32 7.28 11.33 -26.81
N LEU A 33 7.39 10.19 -26.14
CA LEU A 33 8.65 9.72 -25.59
C LEU A 33 9.45 9.10 -26.74
N ASP A 34 10.38 9.85 -27.33
CA ASP A 34 11.37 9.32 -28.27
C ASP A 34 12.42 8.54 -27.50
N VAL A 35 12.10 7.29 -27.16
CA VAL A 35 13.05 6.35 -26.55
C VAL A 35 13.73 5.55 -27.66
N PRO A 36 15.07 5.56 -27.75
CA PRO A 36 15.78 4.72 -28.71
C PRO A 36 15.50 3.24 -28.42
N ILE A 37 15.01 2.53 -29.43
CA ILE A 37 14.77 1.09 -29.38
C ILE A 37 16.14 0.40 -29.31
N MET A 38 16.50 -0.14 -28.15
CA MET A 38 17.64 -1.06 -28.04
C MET A 38 17.27 -2.37 -28.73
N THR A 39 18.01 -2.68 -29.81
CA THR A 39 17.91 -3.94 -30.53
C THR A 39 18.45 -5.07 -29.66
N PHE A 40 17.58 -5.99 -29.24
CA PHE A 40 17.99 -7.20 -28.53
C PHE A 40 18.65 -8.18 -29.50
N PRO A 41 19.73 -8.90 -29.09
CA PRO A 41 20.33 -9.94 -29.91
C PRO A 41 19.35 -11.10 -30.12
N ALA A 42 19.41 -11.70 -31.31
CA ALA A 42 18.52 -12.77 -31.75
C ALA A 42 18.63 -14.03 -30.87
N PRO A 43 17.51 -14.70 -30.56
CA PRO A 43 17.54 -15.98 -29.85
C PRO A 43 18.00 -17.07 -30.80
N GLY A 44 19.19 -17.60 -30.55
CA GLY A 44 19.72 -18.78 -31.21
C GLY A 44 20.55 -19.58 -30.24
N SER A 45 20.01 -20.71 -29.78
CA SER A 45 20.68 -22.02 -29.71
C SER A 45 19.82 -22.95 -28.86
N GLU A 46 19.07 -23.79 -29.55
CA GLU A 46 18.59 -25.07 -29.02
C GLU A 46 19.77 -25.91 -28.56
N ASN A 47 19.69 -26.47 -27.35
CA ASN A 47 20.32 -27.74 -27.04
C ASN A 47 19.52 -28.45 -25.93
N GLN A 48 18.73 -29.41 -26.42
CA GLN A 48 18.44 -30.73 -25.86
C GLN A 48 18.30 -30.91 -24.34
N THR A 49 17.08 -31.28 -24.00
CA THR A 49 16.56 -31.85 -22.75
C THR A 49 17.35 -33.06 -22.24
N PRO A 50 17.54 -33.19 -20.92
CA PRO A 50 17.45 -34.48 -20.25
C PRO A 50 16.06 -34.60 -19.61
N LEU A 51 15.30 -35.60 -20.05
CA LEU A 51 14.15 -36.14 -19.31
C LEU A 51 14.65 -36.67 -17.97
N GLY A 52 14.23 -36.04 -16.87
CA GLY A 52 14.63 -36.47 -15.54
C GLY A 52 13.82 -35.81 -14.44
N ILE A 53 12.92 -36.61 -13.87
CA ILE A 53 12.31 -36.47 -12.54
C ILE A 53 11.20 -35.40 -12.47
N HIS A 54 10.01 -35.86 -12.09
CA HIS A 54 8.94 -34.99 -11.59
C HIS A 54 9.49 -34.21 -10.39
N ASP A 55 10.03 -33.03 -10.65
CA ASP A 55 10.24 -32.00 -9.64
C ASP A 55 8.88 -31.75 -9.01
N ASP A 56 8.73 -32.18 -7.76
CA ASP A 56 7.79 -31.57 -6.84
C ASP A 56 8.27 -30.12 -6.69
N LYS A 57 7.91 -29.30 -7.68
CA LYS A 57 8.37 -27.92 -7.88
C LYS A 57 7.71 -27.08 -6.80
N GLY A 58 8.17 -27.27 -5.56
CA GLY A 58 7.78 -26.50 -4.40
C GLY A 58 7.95 -25.04 -4.75
N THR A 59 6.84 -24.31 -4.79
CA THR A 59 6.88 -22.90 -5.12
C THR A 59 7.71 -22.22 -4.03
N SER A 60 8.87 -21.68 -4.42
CA SER A 60 9.72 -20.93 -3.49
C SER A 60 8.90 -19.78 -2.88
N PRO A 61 9.11 -19.40 -1.60
CA PRO A 61 8.47 -18.24 -1.02
C PRO A 61 8.70 -16.96 -1.85
N PRO A 62 7.82 -15.95 -1.75
CA PRO A 62 8.04 -14.69 -2.45
C PRO A 62 9.32 -14.00 -1.98
N SER A 63 10.03 -13.36 -2.90
CA SER A 63 11.17 -12.49 -2.59
C SER A 63 10.73 -11.25 -1.78
N ALA A 64 11.65 -10.55 -1.13
CA ALA A 64 11.34 -9.32 -0.40
C ALA A 64 10.67 -8.27 -1.31
N VAL A 65 9.77 -7.46 -0.75
CA VAL A 65 9.33 -6.23 -1.42
C VAL A 65 10.40 -5.15 -1.30
N VAL A 66 10.44 -4.23 -2.26
CA VAL A 66 11.35 -3.09 -2.25
C VAL A 66 10.54 -1.80 -2.04
N PRO A 67 10.62 -1.13 -0.88
CA PRO A 67 9.97 0.16 -0.67
C PRO A 67 10.49 1.21 -1.66
N GLU A 68 9.59 2.04 -2.21
CA GLU A 68 10.00 3.17 -3.07
C GLU A 68 10.75 4.25 -2.26
N LYS A 69 10.45 4.32 -0.96
CA LYS A 69 11.05 5.26 -0.02
C LYS A 69 11.10 4.64 1.38
N THR A 70 12.23 4.80 2.05
CA THR A 70 12.49 4.26 3.39
C THR A 70 12.46 5.31 4.50
N LEU A 71 12.27 6.60 4.18
CA LEU A 71 12.19 7.68 5.17
C LEU A 71 11.06 8.67 4.85
N TYR A 72 10.17 8.87 5.81
CA TYR A 72 9.08 9.85 5.75
C TYR A 72 9.19 10.82 6.93
N ASN A 73 9.13 12.11 6.62
CA ASN A 73 9.03 13.16 7.63
C ASN A 73 7.56 13.61 7.66
N ILE A 74 6.90 13.45 8.80
CA ILE A 74 5.50 13.81 9.01
C ILE A 74 5.45 14.86 10.12
N TRP A 75 4.96 16.05 9.79
CA TRP A 75 4.74 17.19 10.68
C TRP A 75 3.34 17.80 10.44
N GLU A 76 3.04 18.91 11.11
CA GLU A 76 1.74 19.60 11.01
C GLU A 76 1.34 20.00 9.58
N GLN A 77 2.26 20.52 8.77
CA GLN A 77 2.00 20.95 7.40
C GLN A 77 2.05 19.82 6.36
N THR A 78 2.29 18.56 6.74
CA THR A 78 2.33 17.47 5.75
C THR A 78 0.91 17.24 5.24
N ARG A 79 0.81 16.78 3.98
CA ARG A 79 -0.47 16.31 3.43
C ARG A 79 -1.13 15.39 4.47
N THR A 80 -2.44 15.55 4.65
CA THR A 80 -3.25 14.75 5.58
C THR A 80 -3.15 13.24 5.34
N GLN A 81 -2.64 12.85 4.18
CA GLN A 81 -2.36 11.48 3.78
C GLN A 81 -0.96 11.36 3.16
N THR A 82 -0.22 10.36 3.63
CA THR A 82 1.03 9.88 3.05
C THR A 82 0.82 8.47 2.51
N GLU A 83 1.22 8.22 1.27
CA GLU A 83 1.22 6.88 0.68
C GLU A 83 2.61 6.26 0.78
N VAL A 84 2.66 5.04 1.31
CA VAL A 84 3.84 4.19 1.35
C VAL A 84 3.67 3.13 0.29
N LYS A 85 4.57 3.11 -0.68
CA LYS A 85 4.52 2.23 -1.85
C LYS A 85 5.76 1.34 -1.90
N TRP A 86 5.59 0.18 -2.51
CA TRP A 86 6.66 -0.78 -2.73
C TRP A 86 6.48 -1.51 -4.06
N THR A 87 7.58 -2.00 -4.62
CA THR A 87 7.53 -2.85 -5.80
C THR A 87 7.11 -4.26 -5.41
N ARG A 88 6.34 -4.92 -6.28
CA ARG A 88 6.01 -6.34 -6.09
C ARG A 88 7.28 -7.20 -6.16
N PRO A 89 7.32 -8.37 -5.49
CA PRO A 89 8.43 -9.31 -5.64
C PRO A 89 8.61 -9.76 -7.09
N ASP A 90 9.85 -10.00 -7.51
CA ASP A 90 10.17 -10.43 -8.89
C ASP A 90 9.50 -11.76 -9.27
N ASN A 91 9.34 -12.65 -8.29
CA ASN A 91 8.67 -13.94 -8.46
C ASN A 91 7.16 -13.91 -8.18
N ALA A 92 6.52 -12.73 -8.13
CA ALA A 92 5.09 -12.62 -7.85
C ALA A 92 4.18 -13.36 -8.85
N GLY A 93 4.67 -13.60 -10.08
CA GLY A 93 3.95 -14.38 -11.10
C GLY A 93 3.82 -15.88 -10.82
N SER A 94 4.54 -16.39 -9.82
CA SER A 94 4.51 -17.81 -9.42
C SER A 94 3.37 -18.15 -8.44
N PHE A 95 2.53 -17.17 -8.10
CA PHE A 95 1.44 -17.31 -7.12
C PHE A 95 0.11 -16.91 -7.77
N ASP A 96 -1.00 -17.54 -7.34
CA ASP A 96 -2.34 -17.20 -7.85
C ASP A 96 -2.74 -15.78 -7.43
N SER A 97 -2.36 -15.39 -6.23
CA SER A 97 -2.50 -14.01 -5.75
C SER A 97 -1.44 -13.64 -4.74
N MET A 98 -1.31 -12.33 -4.50
CA MET A 98 -0.37 -11.76 -3.55
C MET A 98 -1.12 -10.95 -2.49
N ALA A 99 -0.65 -11.06 -1.26
CA ALA A 99 -0.99 -10.16 -0.17
C ALA A 99 0.28 -9.61 0.48
N TYR A 100 0.12 -8.61 1.34
CA TYR A 100 1.21 -7.91 2.00
C TYR A 100 0.84 -7.70 3.46
N GLU A 101 1.60 -8.31 4.35
CA GLU A 101 1.45 -8.07 5.79
C GLU A 101 2.31 -6.90 6.21
N ILE A 102 1.73 -6.04 7.04
CA ILE A 102 2.31 -4.77 7.43
C ILE A 102 2.39 -4.72 8.95
N GLN A 103 3.57 -4.40 9.46
CA GLN A 103 3.84 -4.26 10.88
C GLN A 103 4.42 -2.89 11.20
N ILE A 104 4.20 -2.45 12.44
CA ILE A 104 4.72 -1.20 12.99
C ILE A 104 5.45 -1.46 14.31
N ASN A 105 6.43 -0.63 14.61
CA ASN A 105 7.10 -0.53 15.90
C ASN A 105 7.23 0.95 16.23
N ASP A 106 6.67 1.38 17.35
CA ASP A 106 6.65 2.80 17.78
C ASP A 106 7.86 3.19 18.65
N GLY A 107 8.86 2.31 18.74
CA GLY A 107 10.08 2.50 19.53
C GLY A 107 10.15 1.65 20.80
N ASP A 108 9.08 0.93 21.16
CA ASP A 108 8.99 0.04 22.32
C ASP A 108 9.74 -1.30 22.17
N GLY A 109 10.29 -1.58 20.98
CA GLY A 109 10.93 -2.84 20.63
C GLY A 109 10.00 -4.01 20.27
N THR A 110 8.66 -3.84 20.32
CA THR A 110 7.70 -4.87 19.89
C THR A 110 7.04 -4.54 18.55
N TRP A 111 6.91 -5.53 17.67
CA TRP A 111 6.25 -5.32 16.38
C TRP A 111 4.76 -5.64 16.48
N GLN A 112 3.92 -4.68 16.13
CA GLN A 112 2.47 -4.82 16.09
C GLN A 112 1.99 -5.07 14.65
N ASN A 113 1.14 -6.08 14.46
CA ASN A 113 0.43 -6.31 13.19
C ASN A 113 -0.60 -5.21 12.95
N LEU A 114 -0.49 -4.50 11.83
CA LEU A 114 -1.44 -3.48 11.43
C LEU A 114 -2.55 -4.07 10.57
N THR A 115 -2.19 -4.67 9.44
CA THR A 115 -3.14 -5.13 8.44
C THR A 115 -2.48 -6.01 7.39
N GLU A 116 -3.32 -6.57 6.52
CA GLU A 116 -2.94 -7.26 5.29
C GLU A 116 -3.61 -6.58 4.08
N ASN A 117 -2.81 -6.21 3.08
CA ASN A 117 -3.28 -5.54 1.87
C ASN A 117 -3.04 -6.43 0.63
N ARG A 118 -3.92 -6.36 -0.37
CA ARG A 118 -3.71 -7.00 -1.70
C ARG A 118 -3.07 -6.08 -2.74
N VAL A 119 -2.92 -4.81 -2.40
CA VAL A 119 -2.31 -3.79 -3.25
C VAL A 119 -0.99 -3.32 -2.62
N PRO A 120 0.02 -2.98 -3.43
CA PRO A 120 1.34 -2.61 -2.93
C PRO A 120 1.40 -1.14 -2.47
N VAL A 121 0.40 -0.74 -1.68
CA VAL A 121 0.29 0.60 -1.12
C VAL A 121 -0.32 0.53 0.27
N TYR A 122 0.21 1.34 1.18
CA TYR A 122 -0.33 1.58 2.51
C TYR A 122 -0.49 3.08 2.74
N ARG A 123 -1.54 3.49 3.45
CA ARG A 123 -1.84 4.91 3.70
C ARG A 123 -1.69 5.21 5.17
N VAL A 124 -0.90 6.24 5.45
CA VAL A 124 -0.73 6.83 6.77
C VAL A 124 -1.42 8.17 6.75
N TYR A 125 -2.27 8.45 7.74
CA TYR A 125 -2.94 9.73 7.86
C TYR A 125 -2.30 10.55 8.97
N PHE A 126 -2.33 11.87 8.81
CA PHE A 126 -1.94 12.80 9.85
C PHE A 126 -3.07 13.78 10.10
N ALA A 127 -3.52 13.86 11.35
CA ALA A 127 -4.59 14.76 11.77
C ALA A 127 -4.37 15.16 13.23
N GLU A 128 -4.53 16.45 13.54
CA GLU A 128 -4.49 16.97 14.92
C GLU A 128 -3.22 16.57 15.69
N GLY A 129 -2.05 16.61 15.04
CA GLY A 129 -0.79 16.23 15.69
C GLY A 129 -0.61 14.72 15.92
N LYS A 130 -1.44 13.88 15.30
CA LYS A 130 -1.43 12.43 15.46
C LYS A 130 -1.19 11.74 14.13
N ALA A 131 -0.24 10.80 14.11
CA ALA A 131 -0.08 9.89 13.00
C ALA A 131 -0.97 8.66 13.20
N ILE A 132 -1.71 8.29 12.16
CA ILE A 132 -2.69 7.22 12.17
C ILE A 132 -2.26 6.15 11.17
N PHE A 133 -1.88 4.99 11.72
CA PHE A 133 -1.49 3.79 11.00
C PHE A 133 -2.63 2.77 11.12
N GLY A 134 -3.63 2.90 10.24
CA GLY A 134 -4.83 2.08 10.29
C GLY A 134 -5.61 2.32 11.58
N ARG A 135 -5.55 1.37 12.52
CA ARG A 135 -6.20 1.50 13.85
C ARG A 135 -5.24 1.99 14.93
N THR A 136 -3.93 1.94 14.69
CA THR A 136 -2.92 2.40 15.64
C THR A 136 -2.75 3.91 15.50
N ARG A 137 -2.86 4.62 16.62
CA ARG A 137 -2.70 6.07 16.70
C ARG A 137 -1.47 6.37 17.53
N ILE A 138 -0.55 7.13 16.96
CA ILE A 138 0.66 7.56 17.64
C ILE A 138 0.48 9.04 17.94
N CYS A 139 0.21 9.32 19.21
CA CYS A 139 0.11 10.68 19.74
C CYS A 139 1.51 11.11 20.18
N GLN A 140 1.92 12.33 19.83
CA GLN A 140 3.17 12.86 20.34
C GLN A 140 2.96 13.63 21.64
N GLN A 141 3.77 13.28 22.64
CA GLN A 141 3.97 14.07 23.86
C GLN A 141 5.35 14.76 23.87
N ARG A 142 6.24 14.44 22.91
CA ARG A 142 7.63 14.94 22.82
C ARG A 142 7.92 15.48 21.43
N ALA A 143 9.02 16.23 21.29
CA ALA A 143 9.41 16.97 20.09
C ALA A 143 9.49 16.09 18.82
N THR A 144 9.99 14.85 18.91
CA THR A 144 10.13 13.95 17.75
C THR A 144 9.94 12.49 18.17
N ALA A 145 9.18 11.73 17.40
CA ALA A 145 9.02 10.28 17.56
C ALA A 145 9.48 9.57 16.29
N VAL A 146 10.24 8.49 16.44
CA VAL A 146 10.69 7.65 15.32
C VAL A 146 9.92 6.34 15.35
N VAL A 147 9.15 6.11 14.29
CA VAL A 147 8.32 4.92 14.12
C VAL A 147 8.88 4.11 12.96
N ARG A 148 8.93 2.80 13.11
CA ARG A 148 9.38 1.87 12.06
C ARG A 148 8.18 1.12 11.53
N LEU A 149 8.10 0.99 10.22
CA LEU A 149 7.14 0.16 9.51
C LEU A 149 7.90 -0.85 8.68
N ARG A 150 7.39 -2.06 8.55
CA ARG A 150 7.93 -3.07 7.64
C ARG A 150 6.81 -3.81 6.95
N VAL A 151 7.11 -4.31 5.76
CA VAL A 151 6.17 -5.03 4.91
C VAL A 151 6.81 -6.35 4.50
N ARG A 152 6.04 -7.44 4.51
CA ARG A 152 6.44 -8.69 3.86
C ARG A 152 5.39 -9.14 2.85
N PRO A 153 5.79 -9.73 1.73
CA PRO A 153 4.86 -10.33 0.79
C PRO A 153 4.37 -11.69 1.30
N ILE A 154 3.16 -12.05 0.89
CA ILE A 154 2.54 -13.36 1.11
C ILE A 154 2.07 -13.86 -0.25
N GLY A 155 2.64 -14.96 -0.70
CA GLY A 155 2.19 -15.67 -1.90
C GLY A 155 1.07 -16.62 -1.54
N ILE A 156 -0.03 -16.58 -2.31
CA ILE A 156 -1.19 -17.44 -2.10
C ILE A 156 -1.32 -18.38 -3.30
N ILE A 157 -1.38 -19.68 -3.03
CA ILE A 157 -1.47 -20.74 -4.04
C ILE A 157 -2.66 -21.64 -3.69
N SER A 158 -3.47 -21.98 -4.68
CA SER A 158 -4.62 -22.86 -4.53
C SER A 158 -4.19 -24.29 -4.87
N ARG A 159 -4.09 -25.18 -3.87
CA ARG A 159 -3.80 -26.60 -4.07
C ARG A 159 -5.00 -27.43 -3.60
N HIS A 160 -5.58 -28.21 -4.52
CA HIS A 160 -6.71 -29.12 -4.23
C HIS A 160 -7.89 -28.45 -3.50
N GLY A 161 -8.18 -27.18 -3.79
CA GLY A 161 -9.26 -26.43 -3.16
C GLY A 161 -8.93 -25.82 -1.78
N ALA A 162 -7.70 -25.96 -1.31
CA ALA A 162 -7.18 -25.24 -0.14
C ALA A 162 -6.22 -24.12 -0.57
N GLU A 163 -6.27 -22.98 0.12
CA GLU A 163 -5.29 -21.91 -0.04
C GLU A 163 -4.07 -22.17 0.85
N GLU A 164 -2.91 -22.28 0.24
CA GLU A 164 -1.62 -22.31 0.90
C GLU A 164 -1.01 -20.91 0.88
N ARG A 165 -0.42 -20.49 2.01
CA ARG A 165 0.15 -19.15 2.19
C ARG A 165 1.64 -19.24 2.47
N LEU A 166 2.43 -18.70 1.56
CA LEU A 166 3.90 -18.68 1.64
C LEU A 166 4.38 -17.29 2.03
N LEU A 167 4.97 -17.18 3.22
CA LEU A 167 5.47 -15.92 3.76
C LEU A 167 6.84 -15.60 3.18
N GLY A 168 6.97 -14.45 2.53
CA GLY A 168 8.24 -13.88 2.14
C GLY A 168 8.96 -13.20 3.32
N PRO A 169 10.21 -12.76 3.11
CA PRO A 169 10.97 -12.02 4.11
C PRO A 169 10.41 -10.60 4.31
N TRP A 170 10.70 -10.02 5.47
CA TRP A 170 10.46 -8.60 5.71
C TRP A 170 11.39 -7.73 4.84
N CYS A 171 10.87 -6.63 4.32
CA CYS A 171 11.70 -5.61 3.68
C CYS A 171 12.55 -4.84 4.72
N GLU A 172 13.40 -3.95 4.21
CA GLU A 172 14.05 -2.94 5.05
C GLU A 172 13.01 -2.09 5.79
N ASN A 173 13.35 -1.65 7.00
CA ASN A 173 12.47 -0.81 7.80
C ASN A 173 12.25 0.55 7.11
N ILE A 174 10.99 0.93 7.00
CA ILE A 174 10.54 2.25 6.58
C ILE A 174 10.39 3.11 7.83
N LEU A 175 11.17 4.18 7.90
CA LEU A 175 11.22 5.09 9.03
C LEU A 175 10.25 6.25 8.83
N PHE A 176 9.54 6.58 9.90
CA PHE A 176 8.73 7.77 10.01
C PHE A 176 9.30 8.63 11.14
N SER A 177 9.84 9.79 10.78
CA SER A 177 10.10 10.87 11.72
C SER A 177 8.84 11.69 11.85
N ILE A 178 8.19 11.61 13.01
CA ILE A 178 6.98 12.37 13.30
C ILE A 178 7.43 13.56 14.16
N GLU A 179 7.02 14.78 13.81
CA GLU A 179 7.33 16.00 14.58
C GLU A 179 6.07 16.57 15.23
N GLY A 180 6.17 16.83 16.52
CA GLY A 180 5.05 17.28 17.34
C GLY A 180 4.84 18.77 17.21
N THR A 181 3.58 19.21 17.21
CA THR A 181 3.27 20.62 17.41
C THR A 181 3.63 20.98 18.85
N ASN A 182 4.69 21.77 19.05
CA ASN A 182 4.91 22.45 20.32
C ASN A 182 3.74 23.42 20.50
N SER A 183 2.66 22.98 21.14
CA SER A 183 1.63 23.89 21.62
C SER A 183 2.30 24.78 22.66
N LYS A 184 2.71 25.98 22.26
CA LYS A 184 3.00 27.07 23.18
C LYS A 184 1.68 27.39 23.88
N THR A 185 1.47 26.79 25.05
CA THR A 185 0.58 27.33 26.08
C THR A 185 1.08 28.67 26.56
#